data_AF-A0AA91YSQ4-F1
#
_entry.id   AF-A0AA91YSQ4-F1
#
_cell.length_a   1.000
_cell.length_b   1.000
_cell.length_c   1.000
_cell.angle_alpha   90.00
_cell.angle_beta   90.00
_cell.angle_gamma   90.00
#
_symmetry.space_group_name_H-M   'P 1'
#
loop_
_entity.id
_entity.type
_entity.pdbx_description
1 polymer ?
#
loop_
_entity_poly.entity_id
_entity_poly.type
_entity_poly.pdbx_seq_one_letter_code
_entity_poly.pdbx_strand_id
1 'polypeptide(L)'
;MAMDLTSILLGLAAAAVPLLALAWQLQRRASSSQADLALLEERLATAQMAQEGLMAQLDASRDEVSDLSQANALKQADLAALGREVELLQIERDNARDAAHAWSLERSAKEHELRRLDAQAASLAAELREQQDSHQQRLTDLQGSRDELRAQFAELAGKIFDEREQRFAETSQQRLGQLLDPLKDRIQAFEKRVEESYQSEARERFSLAKELERLQQLNLRLSDEATNLTRALKGQKTQGNWGELILERVLEHAGLEKGREYQTQVSLKGPDGERFQPDVLIMLPGDKQVVVDSKVSLTAYQQYVGCDDPQVAQAALKQHVLSLRNHVKGLAGKDYKRLEGLHSLDFVLLFVPVEGAFSAALQAEPNLFQEAFDRHIVIVSPTTLLATLRVIDSLWKQERQSQNAREIAERAGWLYDKFVLFIQDLDEVGNRLQQLDKAYAAARNKLTEGRGNLISRSEQLKLLGARASKSLPADLLERAMTDADGRELELPD
;
A
#
# COMPACT_ATOMS: atom_id res chain seq x y z
N MET A 1 113.05 46.26 139.21
CA MET A 1 113.10 46.91 137.89
C MET A 1 111.72 46.69 137.26
N ALA A 2 110.83 47.66 137.43
CA ALA A 2 109.46 47.63 136.94
C ALA A 2 109.48 47.98 135.43
N MET A 3 108.79 47.18 134.61
CA MET A 3 108.50 47.54 133.22
C MET A 3 107.08 48.10 133.14
N ASP A 4 106.99 49.24 132.45
CA ASP A 4 105.91 50.20 132.38
C ASP A 4 104.70 49.70 131.56
N LEU A 5 103.52 49.60 132.20
CA LEU A 5 102.23 49.18 131.63
C LEU A 5 101.66 50.17 130.59
N THR A 6 102.20 51.38 130.53
CA THR A 6 101.75 52.48 129.66
C THR A 6 102.13 52.29 128.19
N SER A 7 103.25 51.61 127.90
CA SER A 7 103.72 51.36 126.53
C SER A 7 102.90 50.29 125.78
N ILE A 8 102.37 49.30 126.49
CA ILE A 8 101.56 48.21 125.92
C ILE A 8 100.15 48.71 125.56
N LEU A 9 99.56 49.59 126.38
CA LEU A 9 98.24 50.19 126.12
C LEU A 9 98.26 51.15 124.91
N LEU A 10 99.35 51.88 124.71
CA LEU A 10 99.53 52.76 123.54
C LEU A 10 99.74 51.95 122.23
N GLY A 11 100.41 50.80 122.29
CA GLY A 11 100.58 49.91 121.14
C GLY A 11 99.28 49.22 120.70
N LEU A 12 98.44 48.80 121.66
CA LEU A 12 97.13 48.20 121.37
C LEU A 12 96.13 49.22 120.79
N ALA A 13 96.15 50.47 121.27
CA ALA A 13 95.33 51.54 120.70
C ALA A 13 95.77 51.90 119.26
N ALA A 14 97.08 51.94 119.00
CA ALA A 14 97.63 52.20 117.65
C ALA A 14 97.32 51.08 116.65
N ALA A 15 97.17 49.83 117.10
CA ALA A 15 96.79 48.69 116.26
C ALA A 15 95.26 48.52 116.09
N ALA A 16 94.45 48.98 117.05
CA ALA A 16 92.98 48.89 116.98
C ALA A 16 92.38 49.82 115.90
N VAL A 17 92.97 51.01 115.69
CA VAL A 17 92.51 51.97 114.67
C VAL A 17 92.60 51.41 113.24
N PRO A 18 93.74 50.85 112.77
CA PRO A 18 93.82 50.26 111.44
C PRO A 18 92.97 48.99 111.31
N LEU A 19 92.79 48.20 112.38
CA LEU A 19 91.91 47.02 112.37
C LEU A 19 90.43 47.41 112.26
N LEU A 20 89.98 48.45 112.96
CA LEU A 20 88.63 49.00 112.83
C LEU A 20 88.42 49.67 111.47
N ALA A 21 89.43 50.36 110.94
CA ALA A 21 89.39 50.91 109.58
C ALA A 21 89.31 49.81 108.52
N LEU A 22 90.05 48.71 108.68
CA LEU A 22 90.02 47.55 107.79
C LEU A 22 88.67 46.80 107.91
N ALA A 23 88.15 46.64 109.13
CA ALA A 23 86.82 46.05 109.36
C ALA A 23 85.71 46.93 108.76
N TRP A 24 85.79 48.25 108.92
CA TRP A 24 84.87 49.19 108.28
C TRP A 24 85.00 49.17 106.76
N GLN A 25 86.21 49.06 106.22
CA GLN A 25 86.46 48.97 104.78
C GLN A 25 85.98 47.62 104.18
N LEU A 26 86.15 46.52 104.91
CA LEU A 26 85.63 45.20 104.55
C LEU A 26 84.11 45.16 104.66
N GLN A 27 83.52 45.75 105.69
CA GLN A 27 82.07 45.84 105.86
C GLN A 27 81.44 46.75 104.82
N ARG A 28 82.11 47.84 104.44
CA ARG A 28 81.69 48.74 103.35
C ARG A 28 81.80 48.07 101.98
N ARG A 29 82.82 47.23 101.76
CA ARG A 29 82.96 46.38 100.56
C ARG A 29 81.94 45.24 100.52
N ALA A 30 81.64 44.62 101.66
CA ALA A 30 80.61 43.59 101.77
C ALA A 30 79.22 44.18 101.53
N SER A 31 78.92 45.37 102.09
CA SER A 31 77.67 46.07 101.83
C SER A 31 77.55 46.57 100.38
N SER A 32 78.65 47.02 99.76
CA SER A 32 78.63 47.38 98.35
C SER A 32 78.44 46.15 97.47
N SER A 33 79.12 45.04 97.77
CA SER A 33 78.94 43.77 97.05
C SER A 33 77.54 43.19 97.21
N GLN A 34 76.91 43.34 98.39
CA GLN A 34 75.53 42.92 98.60
C GLN A 34 74.55 43.81 97.84
N ALA A 35 74.79 45.11 97.77
CA ALA A 35 74.01 46.03 96.95
C ALA A 35 74.14 45.71 95.45
N ASP A 36 75.35 45.40 94.96
CA ASP A 36 75.61 44.99 93.58
C ASP A 36 74.94 43.65 93.24
N LEU A 37 74.98 42.68 94.15
CA LEU A 37 74.29 41.39 94.00
C LEU A 37 72.77 41.55 93.97
N ALA A 38 72.20 42.36 94.86
CA ALA A 38 70.77 42.66 94.85
C ALA A 38 70.35 43.36 93.54
N LEU A 39 71.16 44.29 93.03
CA LEU A 39 70.92 44.95 91.75
C LEU A 39 71.02 43.97 90.56
N LEU A 40 71.95 43.02 90.61
CA LEU A 40 72.09 41.97 89.58
C LEU A 40 70.92 40.99 89.61
N GLU A 41 70.43 40.60 90.78
CA GLU A 41 69.23 39.77 90.93
C GLU A 41 67.99 40.49 90.42
N GLU A 42 67.84 41.78 90.70
CA GLU A 42 66.75 42.60 90.17
C GLU A 42 66.83 42.72 88.63
N ARG A 43 68.03 42.92 88.08
CA ARG A 43 68.24 42.92 86.62
C ARG A 43 67.99 41.56 85.97
N LEU A 44 68.34 40.47 86.64
CA LEU A 44 68.07 39.12 86.17
C LEU A 44 66.56 38.84 86.17
N ALA A 45 65.85 39.20 87.25
CA ALA A 45 64.41 39.03 87.37
C ALA A 45 63.65 39.87 86.33
N THR A 46 64.05 41.12 86.12
CA THR A 46 63.46 41.99 85.09
C THR A 46 63.74 41.47 83.68
N ALA A 47 64.94 40.93 83.42
CA ALA A 47 65.26 40.29 82.14
C ALA A 47 64.47 39.00 81.91
N GLN A 48 64.28 38.17 82.95
CA GLN A 48 63.47 36.95 82.89
C GLN A 48 62.00 37.26 82.61
N MET A 49 61.42 38.25 83.31
CA MET A 49 60.06 38.72 83.04
C MET A 49 59.91 39.27 81.62
N ALA A 50 60.90 40.01 81.12
CA ALA A 50 60.90 40.49 79.74
C ALA A 50 60.97 39.32 78.73
N GLN A 51 61.78 38.29 79.02
CA GLN A 51 61.89 37.09 78.18
C GLN A 51 60.60 36.27 78.18
N GLU A 52 59.95 36.09 79.33
CA GLU A 52 58.64 35.43 79.44
C GLU A 52 57.56 36.22 78.67
N GLY A 53 57.55 37.55 78.79
CA GLY A 53 56.64 38.41 78.03
C GLY A 53 56.85 38.30 76.51
N LEU A 54 58.10 38.24 76.06
CA LEU A 54 58.46 38.02 74.64
C LEU A 54 58.06 36.61 74.17
N MET A 55 58.23 35.58 74.98
CA MET A 55 57.78 34.21 74.67
C MET A 55 56.25 34.16 74.53
N ALA A 56 55.52 34.77 75.46
CA ALA A 56 54.06 34.85 75.38
C ALA A 56 53.59 35.60 74.12
N GLN A 57 54.27 36.67 73.72
CA GLN A 57 53.99 37.36 72.45
C GLN A 57 54.30 36.50 71.22
N LEU A 58 55.39 35.73 71.26
CA LEU A 58 55.77 34.83 70.16
C LEU A 58 54.76 33.69 69.99
N ASP A 59 54.30 33.09 71.10
CA ASP A 59 53.30 32.03 71.08
C ASP A 59 51.94 32.58 70.62
N ALA A 60 51.51 33.74 71.11
CA ALA A 60 50.30 34.40 70.62
C ALA A 60 50.36 34.71 69.10
N SER A 61 51.52 35.15 68.60
CA SER A 61 51.71 35.38 67.16
C SER A 61 51.71 34.08 66.36
N ARG A 62 52.25 32.98 66.91
CA ARG A 62 52.20 31.65 66.26
C ARG A 62 50.78 31.12 66.17
N ASP A 63 50.00 31.27 67.23
CA ASP A 63 48.59 30.87 67.26
C ASP A 63 47.80 31.67 66.21
N GLU A 64 48.00 32.99 66.14
CA GLU A 64 47.35 33.84 65.14
C GLU A 64 47.73 33.46 63.69
N VAL A 65 49.01 33.14 63.43
CA VAL A 65 49.47 32.64 62.12
C VAL A 65 48.86 31.28 61.80
N SER A 66 48.73 30.39 62.79
CA SER A 66 48.09 29.08 62.64
C SER A 66 46.62 29.25 62.25
N ASP A 67 45.87 30.07 62.98
CA ASP A 67 44.46 30.35 62.72
C ASP A 67 44.24 30.98 61.33
N LEU A 68 45.08 31.95 60.96
CA LEU A 68 45.05 32.56 59.63
C LEU A 68 45.39 31.55 58.52
N SER A 69 46.34 30.64 58.76
CA SER A 69 46.69 29.60 57.80
C SER A 69 45.53 28.61 57.59
N GLN A 70 44.83 28.25 58.67
CA GLN A 70 43.68 27.37 58.62
C GLN A 70 42.48 28.03 57.92
N ALA A 71 42.24 29.31 58.20
CA ALA A 71 41.22 30.10 57.51
C ALA A 71 41.52 30.25 56.01
N ASN A 72 42.79 30.42 55.62
CA ASN A 72 43.18 30.45 54.21
C ASN A 72 43.01 29.08 53.52
N ALA A 73 43.34 27.99 54.20
CA ALA A 73 43.15 26.65 53.66
C ALA A 73 41.66 26.35 53.39
N LEU A 74 40.77 26.75 54.32
CA LEU A 74 39.31 26.64 54.13
C LEU A 74 38.84 27.47 52.93
N LYS A 75 39.26 28.74 52.83
CA LYS A 75 38.91 29.59 51.68
C LYS A 75 39.42 29.02 50.35
N GLN A 76 40.62 28.43 50.32
CA GLN A 76 41.14 27.79 49.11
C GLN A 76 40.33 26.54 48.72
N ALA A 77 39.87 25.77 49.71
CA ALA A 77 39.01 24.62 49.46
C ALA A 77 37.64 25.04 48.90
N ASP A 78 37.04 26.11 49.45
CA ASP A 78 35.77 26.67 48.96
C ASP A 78 35.91 27.21 47.53
N LEU A 79 37.00 27.94 47.23
CA LEU A 79 37.28 28.42 45.88
C LEU A 79 37.46 27.27 44.88
N ALA A 80 38.11 26.18 45.29
CA ALA A 80 38.26 24.99 44.45
C ALA A 80 36.92 24.27 44.24
N ALA A 81 36.04 24.23 45.25
CA ALA A 81 34.71 23.68 45.12
C ALA A 81 33.85 24.51 44.16
N LEU A 82 33.86 25.84 44.33
CA LEU A 82 33.14 26.77 43.46
C LEU A 82 33.66 26.71 42.02
N GLY A 83 34.98 26.57 41.83
CA GLY A 83 35.60 26.40 40.51
C GLY A 83 35.09 25.17 39.78
N ARG A 84 34.97 24.02 40.48
CA ARG A 84 34.39 22.79 39.91
C ARG A 84 32.91 22.93 39.57
N GLU A 85 32.15 23.61 40.41
CA GLU A 85 30.71 23.85 40.16
C GLU A 85 30.50 24.73 38.92
N VAL A 86 31.30 25.78 38.77
CA VAL A 86 31.28 26.63 37.56
C VAL A 86 31.64 25.83 36.31
N GLU A 87 32.63 24.94 36.37
CA GLU A 87 33.03 24.10 35.25
C GLU A 87 31.92 23.13 34.85
N LEU A 88 31.24 22.50 35.81
CA LEU A 88 30.07 21.64 35.56
C LEU A 88 28.92 22.42 34.91
N LEU A 89 28.61 23.61 35.42
CA LEU A 89 27.56 24.47 34.85
C LEU A 89 27.90 24.95 33.44
N GLN A 90 29.19 25.17 33.14
CA GLN A 90 29.64 25.50 31.77
C GLN A 90 29.42 24.32 30.83
N ILE A 91 29.77 23.11 31.25
CA ILE A 91 29.54 21.89 30.46
C ILE A 91 28.04 21.67 30.22
N GLU A 92 27.19 21.81 31.24
CA GLU A 92 25.74 21.68 31.08
C GLU A 92 25.17 22.73 30.12
N ARG A 93 25.62 23.98 30.22
CA ARG A 93 25.22 25.06 29.31
C ARG A 93 25.63 24.77 27.87
N ASP A 94 26.84 24.27 27.67
CA ASP A 94 27.36 23.97 26.33
C ASP A 94 26.63 22.76 25.73
N ASN A 95 26.38 21.71 26.50
CA ASN A 95 25.53 20.58 26.09
C ASN A 95 24.10 21.02 25.74
N ALA A 96 23.50 21.90 26.54
CA ALA A 96 22.17 22.44 26.26
C ALA A 96 22.15 23.29 24.99
N ARG A 97 23.22 24.04 24.73
CA ARG A 97 23.38 24.83 23.51
C ARG A 97 23.52 23.95 22.27
N ASP A 98 24.30 22.87 22.36
CA ASP A 98 24.48 21.92 21.27
C ASP A 98 23.18 21.16 20.98
N ALA A 99 22.44 20.74 22.02
CA ALA A 99 21.12 20.14 21.88
C ALA A 99 20.13 21.09 21.20
N ALA A 100 20.12 22.37 21.59
CA ALA A 100 19.27 23.38 20.97
C ALA A 100 19.62 23.60 19.49
N HIS A 101 20.91 23.59 19.14
CA HIS A 101 21.36 23.67 17.75
C HIS A 101 20.93 22.44 16.94
N ALA A 102 21.07 21.23 17.50
CA ALA A 102 20.65 20.00 16.85
C ALA A 102 19.13 19.99 16.57
N TRP A 103 18.32 20.37 17.55
CA TRP A 103 16.86 20.50 17.37
C TRP A 103 16.48 21.58 16.36
N SER A 104 17.20 22.70 16.30
CA SER A 104 16.98 23.73 15.29
C SER A 104 17.25 23.21 13.87
N LEU A 105 18.30 22.41 13.69
CA LEU A 105 18.64 21.78 12.41
C LEU A 105 17.58 20.76 11.99
N GLU A 106 17.17 19.88 12.90
CA GLU A 106 16.14 18.88 12.63
C GLU A 106 14.79 19.53 12.29
N ARG A 107 14.41 20.59 13.04
CA ARG A 107 13.21 21.37 12.74
C ARG A 107 13.27 22.00 11.35
N SER A 108 14.40 22.59 10.97
CA SER A 108 14.58 23.17 9.64
C SER A 108 14.46 22.10 8.55
N ALA A 109 15.07 20.93 8.74
CA ALA A 109 14.96 19.81 7.80
C ALA A 109 13.50 19.35 7.64
N LYS A 110 12.76 19.23 8.75
CA LYS A 110 11.34 18.87 8.73
C LYS A 110 10.46 19.94 8.08
N GLU A 111 10.73 21.23 8.31
CA GLU A 111 10.04 22.32 7.63
C GLU A 111 10.29 22.31 6.11
N HIS A 112 11.51 21.98 5.67
CA HIS A 112 11.81 21.79 4.24
C HIS A 112 11.08 20.58 3.64
N GLU A 113 11.03 19.46 4.36
CA GLU A 113 10.31 18.27 3.93
C GLU A 113 8.79 18.53 3.83
N LEU A 114 8.21 19.25 4.80
CA LEU A 114 6.80 19.64 4.79
C LEU A 114 6.48 20.52 3.57
N ARG A 115 7.31 21.54 3.30
CA ARG A 115 7.15 22.40 2.11
C ARG A 115 7.25 21.61 0.81
N ARG A 116 8.12 20.60 0.74
CA ARG A 116 8.24 19.72 -0.44
C ARG A 116 6.97 18.90 -0.63
N LEU A 117 6.43 18.33 0.45
CA LEU A 117 5.19 17.55 0.42
C LEU A 117 3.98 18.42 0.06
N ASP A 118 3.88 19.63 0.60
CA ASP A 118 2.82 20.59 0.26
C ASP A 118 2.87 20.98 -1.23
N ALA A 119 4.07 21.22 -1.76
CA ALA A 119 4.24 21.50 -3.18
C ALA A 119 3.84 20.30 -4.07
N GLN A 120 4.17 19.07 -3.66
CA GLN A 120 3.74 17.86 -4.35
C GLN A 120 2.22 17.66 -4.30
N ALA A 121 1.61 17.90 -3.13
CA ALA A 121 0.16 17.83 -2.97
C ALA A 121 -0.56 18.88 -3.82
N ALA A 122 -0.04 20.10 -3.88
CA ALA A 122 -0.57 21.16 -4.74
C ALA A 122 -0.44 20.80 -6.23
N SER A 123 0.68 20.22 -6.65
CA SER A 123 0.88 19.73 -8.03
C SER A 123 -0.11 18.63 -8.39
N LEU A 124 -0.24 17.61 -7.54
CA LEU A 124 -1.21 16.52 -7.77
C LEU A 124 -2.65 17.04 -7.79
N ALA A 125 -2.99 17.98 -6.92
CA ALA A 125 -4.33 18.57 -6.90
C ALA A 125 -4.61 19.37 -8.19
N ALA A 126 -3.62 20.07 -8.73
CA ALA A 126 -3.73 20.77 -10.01
C ALA A 126 -3.91 19.79 -11.17
N GLU A 127 -3.09 18.73 -11.23
CA GLU A 127 -3.20 17.67 -12.26
C GLU A 127 -4.57 16.98 -12.22
N LEU A 128 -5.06 16.65 -11.03
CA LEU A 128 -6.37 16.02 -10.87
C LEU A 128 -7.49 16.94 -11.37
N ARG A 129 -7.40 18.25 -11.07
CA ARG A 129 -8.39 19.24 -11.51
C ARG A 129 -8.37 19.41 -13.03
N GLU A 130 -7.19 19.48 -13.63
CA GLU A 130 -7.02 19.55 -15.08
C GLU A 130 -7.55 18.29 -15.79
N GLN A 131 -7.33 17.10 -15.22
CA GLN A 131 -7.91 15.86 -15.74
C GLN A 131 -9.44 15.87 -15.65
N GLN A 132 -10.00 16.34 -14.54
CA GLN A 132 -11.45 16.46 -14.36
C GLN A 132 -12.07 17.43 -15.37
N ASP A 133 -11.46 18.61 -15.54
CA ASP A 133 -11.92 19.63 -16.49
C ASP A 133 -11.82 19.12 -17.93
N SER A 134 -10.70 18.48 -18.29
CA SER A 134 -10.53 17.85 -19.60
C SER A 134 -11.58 16.76 -19.85
N HIS A 135 -11.88 15.94 -18.84
CA HIS A 135 -12.87 14.89 -18.96
C HIS A 135 -14.29 15.46 -19.14
N GLN A 136 -14.64 16.50 -18.39
CA GLN A 136 -15.91 17.20 -18.49
C GLN A 136 -16.07 17.90 -19.85
N GLN A 137 -15.00 18.48 -20.37
CA GLN A 137 -14.99 19.12 -21.68
C GLN A 137 -15.20 18.10 -22.79
N ARG A 138 -14.53 16.93 -22.75
CA ARG A 138 -14.78 15.82 -23.68
C ARG A 138 -16.22 15.32 -23.64
N LEU A 139 -16.85 15.24 -22.46
CA LEU A 139 -18.25 14.86 -22.34
C LEU A 139 -19.18 15.89 -23.00
N THR A 140 -18.86 17.17 -22.84
CA THR A 140 -19.61 18.28 -23.41
C THR A 140 -19.46 18.30 -24.94
N ASP A 141 -18.25 18.10 -25.46
CA ASP A 141 -17.97 18.01 -26.90
C ASP A 141 -18.69 16.82 -27.55
N LEU A 142 -18.73 15.67 -26.87
CA LEU A 142 -19.47 14.49 -27.33
C LEU A 142 -20.98 14.74 -27.35
N GLN A 143 -21.52 15.43 -26.33
CA GLN A 143 -22.93 15.81 -26.30
C GLN A 143 -23.26 16.80 -27.43
N GLY A 144 -22.43 17.82 -27.63
CA GLY A 144 -22.57 18.79 -28.72
C GLY A 144 -22.53 18.12 -30.09
N SER A 145 -21.53 17.26 -30.33
CA SER A 145 -21.41 16.49 -31.58
C SER A 145 -22.63 15.60 -31.84
N ARG A 146 -23.21 15.00 -30.78
CA ARG A 146 -24.42 14.19 -30.89
C ARG A 146 -25.64 15.02 -31.29
N ASP A 147 -25.80 16.19 -30.69
CA ASP A 147 -26.93 17.06 -30.95
C ASP A 147 -26.81 17.73 -32.33
N GLU A 148 -25.58 18.06 -32.76
CA GLU A 148 -25.30 18.53 -34.11
C GLU A 148 -25.57 17.44 -35.16
N LEU A 149 -25.14 16.19 -34.92
CA LEU A 149 -25.49 15.06 -35.78
C LEU A 149 -27.00 14.88 -35.84
N ARG A 150 -27.73 14.97 -34.71
CA ARG A 150 -29.20 14.90 -34.70
C ARG A 150 -29.83 16.00 -35.55
N ALA A 151 -29.34 17.24 -35.46
CA ALA A 151 -29.83 18.36 -36.24
C ALA A 151 -29.54 18.18 -37.74
N GLN A 152 -28.31 17.78 -38.10
CA GLN A 152 -27.93 17.49 -39.48
C GLN A 152 -28.76 16.32 -40.06
N PHE A 153 -29.01 15.27 -39.27
CA PHE A 153 -29.90 14.18 -39.66
C PHE A 153 -31.34 14.63 -39.88
N ALA A 154 -31.86 15.51 -39.01
CA ALA A 154 -33.21 16.05 -39.17
C ALA A 154 -33.33 16.94 -40.42
N GLU A 155 -32.31 17.75 -40.72
CA GLU A 155 -32.26 18.58 -41.92
C GLU A 155 -32.08 17.74 -43.20
N LEU A 156 -31.23 16.72 -43.18
CA LEU A 156 -31.05 15.79 -44.29
C LEU A 156 -32.32 14.98 -44.54
N ALA A 157 -32.99 14.53 -43.48
CA ALA A 157 -34.26 13.83 -43.58
C ALA A 157 -35.35 14.75 -44.14
N GLY A 158 -35.43 16.00 -43.69
CA GLY A 158 -36.34 17.01 -44.25
C GLY A 158 -36.08 17.28 -45.73
N LYS A 159 -34.82 17.53 -46.12
CA LYS A 159 -34.43 17.75 -47.52
C LYS A 159 -34.68 16.53 -48.41
N ILE A 160 -34.40 15.31 -47.93
CA ILE A 160 -34.67 14.06 -48.65
C ILE A 160 -36.19 13.81 -48.77
N PHE A 161 -36.99 14.18 -47.76
CA PHE A 161 -38.44 14.12 -47.84
C PHE A 161 -38.99 15.13 -48.86
N ASP A 162 -38.56 16.40 -48.81
CA ASP A 162 -39.00 17.46 -49.72
C ASP A 162 -38.56 17.21 -51.19
N GLU A 163 -37.33 16.73 -51.43
CA GLU A 163 -36.86 16.36 -52.78
C GLU A 163 -37.58 15.13 -53.35
N ARG A 164 -38.08 14.22 -52.49
CA ARG A 164 -38.77 12.99 -52.93
C ARG A 164 -40.29 13.14 -53.03
N GLU A 165 -40.89 14.04 -52.26
CA GLU A 165 -42.33 14.35 -52.33
C GLU A 165 -42.70 15.04 -53.65
N GLN A 166 -41.78 15.84 -54.22
CA GLN A 166 -41.94 16.42 -55.56
C GLN A 166 -41.80 15.44 -56.73
N ARG A 167 -41.28 14.22 -56.52
CA ARG A 167 -40.99 13.26 -57.60
C ARG A 167 -41.67 11.90 -57.51
N PHE A 168 -42.43 11.58 -56.46
CA PHE A 168 -42.88 10.19 -56.30
C PHE A 168 -44.19 10.05 -55.50
N ALA A 169 -45.28 10.63 -56.01
CA ALA A 169 -46.61 10.36 -55.53
C ALA A 169 -47.17 9.05 -56.13
N GLU A 170 -47.68 8.18 -55.26
CA GLU A 170 -48.67 7.11 -55.46
C GLU A 170 -48.24 5.63 -55.41
N THR A 171 -46.98 5.21 -55.62
CA THR A 171 -46.69 3.74 -55.66
C THR A 171 -45.82 3.17 -54.53
N SER A 172 -45.21 3.98 -53.65
CA SER A 172 -44.16 3.48 -52.73
C SER A 172 -44.57 3.31 -51.25
N GLN A 173 -45.76 3.77 -50.83
CA GLN A 173 -46.14 3.81 -49.40
C GLN A 173 -46.29 2.42 -48.76
N GLN A 174 -46.79 1.43 -49.51
CA GLN A 174 -46.95 0.05 -49.03
C GLN A 174 -45.65 -0.75 -49.00
N ARG A 175 -44.67 -0.44 -49.87
CA ARG A 175 -43.39 -1.17 -49.93
C ARG A 175 -42.35 -0.63 -48.95
N LEU A 176 -42.41 0.66 -48.60
CA LEU A 176 -41.45 1.28 -47.67
C LEU A 176 -41.77 1.02 -46.19
N GLY A 177 -43.03 0.87 -45.81
CA GLY A 177 -43.39 0.48 -44.42
C GLY A 177 -42.74 -0.86 -44.02
N GLN A 178 -42.78 -1.85 -44.91
CA GLN A 178 -42.17 -3.16 -44.66
C GLN A 178 -40.63 -3.15 -44.56
N LEU A 179 -39.96 -2.12 -45.08
CA LEU A 179 -38.49 -1.99 -45.03
C LEU A 179 -38.01 -1.06 -43.90
N LEU A 180 -38.81 -0.07 -43.50
CA LEU A 180 -38.45 0.92 -42.49
C LEU A 180 -38.90 0.53 -41.07
N ASP A 181 -40.00 -0.21 -40.93
CA ASP A 181 -40.46 -0.68 -39.61
C ASP A 181 -39.41 -1.56 -38.90
N PRO A 182 -38.72 -2.51 -39.58
CA PRO A 182 -37.67 -3.31 -38.95
C PRO A 182 -36.45 -2.49 -38.50
N LEU A 183 -36.17 -1.36 -39.17
CA LEU A 183 -35.05 -0.48 -38.81
C LEU A 183 -35.41 0.36 -37.57
N LYS A 184 -36.62 0.90 -37.53
CA LYS A 184 -37.16 1.64 -36.39
C LYS A 184 -37.22 0.77 -35.14
N ASP A 185 -37.72 -0.46 -35.28
CA ASP A 185 -37.79 -1.42 -34.18
C ASP A 185 -36.38 -1.82 -33.69
N ARG A 186 -35.41 -1.99 -34.60
CA ARG A 186 -34.01 -2.27 -34.22
C ARG A 186 -33.33 -1.10 -33.53
N ILE A 187 -33.59 0.14 -33.94
CA ILE A 187 -33.04 1.34 -33.30
C ILE A 187 -33.64 1.53 -31.91
N GLN A 188 -34.96 1.35 -31.74
CA GLN A 188 -35.59 1.38 -30.42
C GLN A 188 -35.10 0.24 -29.53
N ALA A 189 -34.91 -0.96 -30.06
CA ALA A 189 -34.33 -2.08 -29.31
C ALA A 189 -32.87 -1.82 -28.92
N PHE A 190 -32.10 -1.14 -29.77
CA PHE A 190 -30.72 -0.75 -29.49
C PHE A 190 -30.66 0.35 -28.42
N GLU A 191 -31.46 1.40 -28.54
CA GLU A 191 -31.56 2.48 -27.55
C GLU A 191 -31.94 1.92 -26.17
N LYS A 192 -32.94 1.04 -26.15
CA LYS A 192 -33.36 0.35 -24.92
C LYS A 192 -32.27 -0.56 -24.34
N ARG A 193 -31.52 -1.30 -25.18
CA ARG A 193 -30.37 -2.10 -24.72
C ARG A 193 -29.24 -1.27 -24.17
N VAL A 194 -28.95 -0.13 -24.78
CA VAL A 194 -27.89 0.78 -24.32
C VAL A 194 -28.29 1.37 -22.97
N GLU A 195 -29.55 1.82 -22.83
CA GLU A 195 -30.07 2.35 -21.57
C GLU A 195 -30.13 1.26 -20.47
N GLU A 196 -30.55 0.04 -20.80
CA GLU A 196 -30.50 -1.13 -19.91
C GLU A 196 -29.05 -1.49 -19.52
N SER A 197 -28.08 -1.40 -20.44
CA SER A 197 -26.67 -1.66 -20.18
C SER A 197 -26.06 -0.60 -19.23
N TYR A 198 -26.38 0.67 -19.42
CA TYR A 198 -25.93 1.74 -18.51
C TYR A 198 -26.57 1.61 -17.13
N GLN A 199 -27.86 1.25 -17.05
CA GLN A 199 -28.51 0.95 -15.77
C GLN A 199 -27.93 -0.31 -15.12
N SER A 200 -27.56 -1.33 -15.90
CA SER A 200 -26.88 -2.53 -15.42
C SER A 200 -25.50 -2.22 -14.86
N GLU A 201 -24.69 -1.42 -15.56
CA GLU A 201 -23.36 -1.02 -15.09
C GLU A 201 -23.43 -0.16 -13.82
N ALA A 202 -24.37 0.79 -13.75
CA ALA A 202 -24.63 1.56 -12.55
C ALA A 202 -25.10 0.68 -11.39
N ARG A 203 -25.97 -0.30 -11.64
CA ARG A 203 -26.40 -1.31 -10.66
C ARG A 203 -25.26 -2.21 -10.20
N GLU A 204 -24.34 -2.61 -11.08
CA GLU A 204 -23.15 -3.38 -10.72
C GLU A 204 -22.20 -2.59 -9.82
N ARG A 205 -21.99 -1.29 -10.08
CA ARG A 205 -21.19 -0.42 -9.20
C ARG A 205 -21.84 -0.23 -7.83
N PHE A 206 -23.16 -0.02 -7.80
CA PHE A 206 -23.92 0.05 -6.55
C PHE A 206 -23.96 -1.31 -5.83
N SER A 207 -24.02 -2.43 -6.56
CA SER A 207 -23.97 -3.77 -5.95
C SER A 207 -22.59 -4.06 -5.37
N LEU A 208 -21.50 -3.64 -6.04
CA LEU A 208 -20.14 -3.74 -5.53
C LEU A 208 -19.94 -2.93 -4.24
N ALA A 209 -20.43 -1.69 -4.19
CA ALA A 209 -20.38 -0.86 -2.97
C ALA A 209 -21.21 -1.47 -1.83
N LYS A 210 -22.41 -1.96 -2.14
CA LYS A 210 -23.28 -2.64 -1.18
C LYS A 210 -22.70 -3.98 -0.72
N GLU A 211 -22.01 -4.70 -1.58
CA GLU A 211 -21.32 -5.94 -1.24
C GLU A 211 -20.07 -5.64 -0.41
N LEU A 212 -19.37 -4.52 -0.65
CA LEU A 212 -18.30 -4.01 0.23
C LEU A 212 -18.82 -3.66 1.63
N GLU A 213 -19.96 -2.97 1.71
CA GLU A 213 -20.62 -2.65 2.98
C GLU A 213 -21.12 -3.91 3.69
N ARG A 214 -21.68 -4.86 2.94
CA ARG A 214 -22.05 -6.19 3.44
C ARG A 214 -20.83 -6.95 3.93
N LEU A 215 -19.70 -6.88 3.22
CA LEU A 215 -18.45 -7.47 3.67
C LEU A 215 -17.96 -6.83 4.97
N GLN A 216 -18.01 -5.51 5.10
CA GLN A 216 -17.64 -4.82 6.33
C GLN A 216 -18.54 -5.26 7.50
N GLN A 217 -19.86 -5.32 7.29
CA GLN A 217 -20.81 -5.76 8.30
C GLN A 217 -20.64 -7.25 8.65
N LEU A 218 -20.39 -8.11 7.66
CA LEU A 218 -20.10 -9.52 7.86
C LEU A 218 -18.78 -9.70 8.61
N ASN A 219 -17.79 -8.85 8.32
CA ASN A 219 -16.49 -8.87 8.98
C ASN A 219 -16.61 -8.51 10.47
N LEU A 220 -17.41 -7.49 10.78
CA LEU A 220 -17.74 -7.12 12.17
C LEU A 220 -18.48 -8.27 12.87
N ARG A 221 -19.50 -8.85 12.24
CA ARG A 221 -20.25 -9.99 12.80
C ARG A 221 -19.39 -11.23 12.98
N LEU A 222 -18.56 -11.58 12.00
CA LEU A 222 -17.64 -12.71 12.08
C LEU A 222 -16.57 -12.48 13.13
N SER A 223 -16.09 -11.25 13.32
CA SER A 223 -15.14 -10.91 14.40
C SER A 223 -15.78 -11.06 15.79
N ASP A 224 -17.03 -10.61 15.94
CA ASP A 224 -17.79 -10.74 17.19
C ASP A 224 -18.16 -12.20 17.48
N GLU A 225 -18.63 -12.95 16.47
CA GLU A 225 -18.93 -14.38 16.55
C GLU A 225 -17.66 -15.20 16.81
N ALA A 226 -16.55 -14.87 16.15
CA ALA A 226 -15.24 -15.48 16.39
C ALA A 226 -14.79 -15.27 17.82
N THR A 227 -14.93 -14.06 18.37
CA THR A 227 -14.52 -13.73 19.74
C THR A 227 -15.40 -14.46 20.77
N ASN A 228 -16.72 -14.48 20.56
CA ASN A 228 -17.67 -15.16 21.43
C ASN A 228 -17.54 -16.69 21.36
N LEU A 229 -17.32 -17.25 20.17
CA LEU A 229 -17.16 -18.69 19.97
C LEU A 229 -15.78 -19.18 20.43
N THR A 230 -14.74 -18.37 20.26
CA THR A 230 -13.43 -18.60 20.88
C THR A 230 -13.57 -18.66 22.41
N ARG A 231 -14.48 -17.91 23.02
CA ARG A 231 -14.76 -18.05 24.47
C ARG A 231 -15.56 -19.33 24.82
N ALA A 232 -16.36 -19.86 23.89
CA ALA A 232 -17.23 -21.02 24.09
C ALA A 232 -16.59 -22.39 23.75
N LEU A 233 -15.65 -22.43 22.79
CA LEU A 233 -14.98 -23.66 22.35
C LEU A 233 -13.76 -23.98 23.22
N LYS A 234 -13.92 -24.91 24.16
CA LYS A 234 -12.81 -25.51 24.93
C LYS A 234 -12.35 -26.81 24.26
N GLY A 235 -11.22 -26.78 23.54
CA GLY A 235 -10.58 -27.98 22.96
C GLY A 235 -9.83 -27.74 21.64
N GLN A 236 -8.65 -28.35 21.48
CA GLN A 236 -7.76 -28.12 20.32
C GLN A 236 -8.31 -28.70 19.00
N LYS A 237 -9.03 -29.83 19.04
CA LYS A 237 -9.64 -30.46 17.85
C LYS A 237 -10.84 -29.68 17.32
N THR A 238 -11.67 -29.13 18.21
CA THR A 238 -12.85 -28.34 17.82
C THR A 238 -12.46 -26.97 17.27
N GLN A 239 -11.35 -26.38 17.74
CA GLN A 239 -10.77 -25.16 17.18
C GLN A 239 -10.25 -25.35 15.76
N GLY A 240 -9.53 -26.44 15.48
CA GLY A 240 -9.03 -26.75 14.13
C GLY A 240 -10.16 -26.87 13.11
N ASN A 241 -11.17 -27.70 13.42
CA ASN A 241 -12.34 -27.87 12.55
C ASN A 241 -13.13 -26.57 12.35
N TRP A 242 -13.12 -25.66 13.34
CA TRP A 242 -13.77 -24.36 13.20
C TRP A 242 -12.97 -23.41 12.31
N GLY A 243 -11.64 -23.41 12.40
CA GLY A 243 -10.77 -22.66 11.48
C GLY A 243 -10.97 -23.07 10.02
N GLU A 244 -11.09 -24.37 9.77
CA GLU A 244 -11.41 -24.92 8.43
C GLU A 244 -12.80 -24.48 7.95
N LEU A 245 -13.82 -24.53 8.80
CA LEU A 245 -15.17 -24.07 8.46
C LEU A 245 -15.22 -22.59 8.10
N ILE A 246 -14.49 -21.73 8.83
CA ILE A 246 -14.40 -20.30 8.52
C ILE A 246 -13.66 -20.09 7.20
N LEU A 247 -12.58 -20.82 6.96
CA LEU A 247 -11.85 -20.77 5.70
C LEU A 247 -12.76 -21.14 4.52
N GLU A 248 -13.54 -22.23 4.62
CA GLU A 248 -14.49 -22.65 3.57
C GLU A 248 -15.55 -21.55 3.33
N ARG A 249 -16.12 -20.97 4.39
CA ARG A 249 -17.08 -19.86 4.25
C ARG A 249 -16.46 -18.64 3.58
N VAL A 250 -15.22 -18.27 3.90
CA VAL A 250 -14.55 -17.12 3.28
C VAL A 250 -14.34 -17.37 1.77
N LEU A 251 -13.98 -18.59 1.39
CA LEU A 251 -13.82 -19.00 -0.02
C LEU A 251 -15.15 -18.94 -0.79
N GLU A 252 -16.23 -19.46 -0.21
CA GLU A 252 -17.58 -19.40 -0.80
C GLU A 252 -18.06 -17.94 -0.97
N HIS A 253 -17.85 -17.09 0.03
CA HIS A 253 -18.23 -15.67 -0.05
C HIS A 253 -17.39 -14.86 -1.04
N ALA A 254 -16.15 -15.28 -1.29
CA ALA A 254 -15.34 -14.71 -2.35
C ALA A 254 -15.84 -15.09 -3.75
N GLY A 255 -16.86 -15.95 -3.85
CA GLY A 255 -17.44 -16.40 -5.10
C GLY A 255 -16.72 -17.61 -5.70
N LEU A 256 -15.85 -18.27 -4.95
CA LEU A 256 -15.12 -19.44 -5.44
C LEU A 256 -15.98 -20.72 -5.35
N GLU A 257 -15.96 -21.53 -6.40
CA GLU A 257 -16.63 -22.83 -6.50
C GLU A 257 -15.70 -24.00 -6.14
N LYS A 258 -16.16 -24.84 -5.20
CA LYS A 258 -15.44 -26.06 -4.78
C LYS A 258 -15.33 -27.04 -5.94
N GLY A 259 -14.14 -27.61 -6.12
CA GLY A 259 -13.82 -28.55 -7.19
C GLY A 259 -13.39 -27.90 -8.51
N ARG A 260 -13.68 -26.61 -8.71
CA ARG A 260 -13.20 -25.82 -9.87
C ARG A 260 -12.10 -24.85 -9.47
N GLU A 261 -12.41 -23.92 -8.57
CA GLU A 261 -11.52 -22.81 -8.20
C GLU A 261 -10.75 -23.08 -6.90
N TYR A 262 -11.24 -23.98 -6.07
CA TYR A 262 -10.47 -24.51 -4.95
C TYR A 262 -10.78 -25.98 -4.67
N GLN A 263 -9.82 -26.68 -4.06
CA GLN A 263 -9.96 -28.05 -3.61
C GLN A 263 -9.56 -28.12 -2.13
N THR A 264 -10.27 -28.95 -1.37
CA THR A 264 -10.01 -29.20 0.06
C THR A 264 -9.36 -30.56 0.23
N GLN A 265 -8.46 -30.71 1.20
CA GLN A 265 -7.91 -32.01 1.62
C GLN A 265 -7.19 -32.81 0.52
N VAL A 266 -6.61 -32.13 -0.48
CA VAL A 266 -5.88 -32.78 -1.58
C VAL A 266 -4.65 -33.49 -1.03
N SER A 267 -4.47 -34.77 -1.37
CA SER A 267 -3.31 -35.54 -0.96
C SER A 267 -2.25 -35.49 -2.06
N LEU A 268 -1.18 -34.74 -1.82
CA LEU A 268 -0.06 -34.58 -2.73
C LEU A 268 1.09 -35.49 -2.28
N LYS A 269 1.80 -36.08 -3.25
CA LYS A 269 2.99 -36.88 -2.98
C LYS A 269 4.22 -36.07 -3.33
N GLY A 270 5.15 -36.01 -2.39
CA GLY A 270 6.47 -35.45 -2.66
C GLY A 270 7.37 -36.43 -3.42
N PRO A 271 8.47 -35.94 -4.00
CA PRO A 271 9.44 -36.75 -4.73
C PRO A 271 10.07 -37.87 -3.88
N ASP A 272 10.12 -37.68 -2.55
CA ASP A 272 10.65 -38.65 -1.59
C ASP A 272 9.57 -39.61 -1.01
N GLY A 273 8.33 -39.58 -1.55
CA GLY A 273 7.22 -40.43 -1.11
C GLY A 273 6.45 -39.91 0.11
N GLU A 274 6.84 -38.77 0.66
CA GLU A 274 6.14 -38.09 1.76
C GLU A 274 4.76 -37.58 1.31
N ARG A 275 3.76 -37.72 2.18
CA ARG A 275 2.39 -37.29 1.92
C ARG A 275 2.16 -35.89 2.47
N PHE A 276 1.88 -34.94 1.60
CA PHE A 276 1.52 -33.57 1.95
C PHE A 276 0.02 -33.37 1.74
N GLN A 277 -0.66 -32.86 2.76
CA GLN A 277 -2.08 -32.58 2.69
C GLN A 277 -2.31 -31.14 3.14
N PRO A 278 -2.31 -30.17 2.21
CA PRO A 278 -2.76 -28.82 2.53
C PRO A 278 -4.26 -28.82 2.85
N ASP A 279 -4.68 -27.87 3.68
CA ASP A 279 -6.10 -27.72 4.04
C ASP A 279 -6.91 -27.31 2.81
N VAL A 280 -6.44 -26.28 2.09
CA VAL A 280 -7.04 -25.79 0.85
C VAL A 280 -5.98 -25.49 -0.20
N LEU A 281 -6.32 -25.83 -1.45
CA LEU A 281 -5.59 -25.48 -2.66
C LEU A 281 -6.46 -24.62 -3.56
N ILE A 282 -6.06 -23.39 -3.85
CA ILE A 282 -6.78 -22.45 -4.72
C ILE A 282 -6.14 -22.47 -6.11
N MET A 283 -6.96 -22.60 -7.15
CA MET A 283 -6.54 -22.58 -8.56
C MET A 283 -6.59 -21.15 -9.10
N LEU A 284 -5.52 -20.74 -9.76
CA LEU A 284 -5.37 -19.43 -10.39
C LEU A 284 -5.29 -19.54 -11.92
N PRO A 285 -5.53 -18.43 -12.65
CA PRO A 285 -5.31 -18.41 -14.09
C PRO A 285 -3.88 -18.80 -14.48
N GLY A 286 -3.73 -19.46 -15.63
CA GLY A 286 -2.44 -19.92 -16.14
C GLY A 286 -1.87 -21.13 -15.39
N ASP A 287 -2.74 -22.05 -14.96
CA ASP A 287 -2.44 -23.29 -14.22
C ASP A 287 -1.74 -23.09 -12.87
N LYS A 288 -1.67 -21.84 -12.37
CA LYS A 288 -1.02 -21.52 -11.10
C LYS A 288 -1.87 -21.95 -9.90
N GLN A 289 -1.23 -22.17 -8.76
CA GLN A 289 -1.92 -22.63 -7.55
C GLN A 289 -1.44 -21.89 -6.30
N VAL A 290 -2.32 -21.71 -5.31
CA VAL A 290 -1.98 -21.14 -3.99
C VAL A 290 -2.41 -22.11 -2.91
N VAL A 291 -1.49 -22.41 -2.02
CA VAL A 291 -1.75 -23.27 -0.86
C VAL A 291 -2.18 -22.41 0.32
N VAL A 292 -3.22 -22.84 1.03
CA VAL A 292 -3.69 -22.24 2.29
C VAL A 292 -3.66 -23.29 3.39
N ASP A 293 -3.01 -22.95 4.51
CA ASP A 293 -2.95 -23.76 5.73
C ASP A 293 -3.55 -22.96 6.89
N SER A 294 -4.49 -23.55 7.64
CA SER A 294 -5.35 -22.87 8.62
C SER A 294 -5.04 -23.25 10.08
N LYS A 295 -3.99 -24.03 10.33
CA LYS A 295 -3.84 -24.76 11.59
C LYS A 295 -3.24 -23.94 12.74
N VAL A 296 -3.72 -22.71 12.98
CA VAL A 296 -3.20 -21.85 14.04
C VAL A 296 -3.84 -22.14 15.40
N SER A 297 -3.02 -22.47 16.40
CA SER A 297 -3.48 -22.60 17.79
C SER A 297 -3.87 -21.24 18.39
N LEU A 298 -5.11 -21.15 18.90
CA LEU A 298 -5.65 -19.93 19.51
C LEU A 298 -5.66 -19.96 21.05
N THR A 299 -5.10 -21.01 21.67
CA THR A 299 -5.17 -21.20 23.13
C THR A 299 -4.51 -20.07 23.91
N ALA A 300 -3.37 -19.58 23.43
CA ALA A 300 -2.65 -18.47 24.07
C ALA A 300 -3.39 -17.13 23.90
N TYR A 301 -4.01 -16.90 22.74
CA TYR A 301 -4.86 -15.73 22.51
C TYR A 301 -6.11 -15.73 23.41
N GLN A 302 -6.76 -16.89 23.59
CA GLN A 302 -7.86 -17.05 24.55
C GLN A 302 -7.47 -16.67 25.97
N GLN A 303 -6.30 -17.12 26.41
CA GLN A 303 -5.77 -16.78 27.74
C GLN A 303 -5.46 -15.30 27.86
N TYR A 304 -4.93 -14.68 26.80
CA TYR A 304 -4.67 -13.24 26.74
C TYR A 304 -5.96 -12.42 26.89
N VAL A 305 -7.02 -12.76 26.15
CA VAL A 305 -8.30 -12.02 26.18
C VAL A 305 -9.13 -12.33 27.43
N GLY A 306 -8.98 -13.52 28.01
CA GLY A 306 -9.76 -13.99 29.15
C GLY A 306 -9.11 -13.76 30.52
N CYS A 307 -7.96 -13.09 30.58
CA CYS A 307 -7.24 -12.85 31.83
C CYS A 307 -7.29 -11.37 32.24
N ASP A 308 -7.70 -11.12 33.49
CA ASP A 308 -7.78 -9.78 34.07
C ASP A 308 -6.44 -9.31 34.67
N ASP A 309 -5.47 -10.22 34.85
CA ASP A 309 -4.13 -9.90 35.36
C ASP A 309 -3.21 -9.46 34.20
N PRO A 310 -2.70 -8.21 34.22
CA PRO A 310 -1.83 -7.69 33.17
C PRO A 310 -0.56 -8.52 32.93
N GLN A 311 0.03 -9.12 33.96
CA GLN A 311 1.27 -9.89 33.83
C GLN A 311 1.03 -11.23 33.13
N VAL A 312 -0.06 -11.91 33.49
CA VAL A 312 -0.46 -13.18 32.87
C VAL A 312 -0.95 -12.95 31.44
N ALA A 313 -1.68 -11.85 31.19
CA ALA A 313 -2.08 -11.44 29.84
C ALA A 313 -0.86 -11.21 28.94
N GLN A 314 0.15 -10.47 29.42
CA GLN A 314 1.36 -10.21 28.63
C GLN A 314 2.16 -11.49 28.35
N ALA A 315 2.24 -12.42 29.30
CA ALA A 315 2.87 -13.73 29.08
C ALA A 315 2.12 -14.57 28.04
N ALA A 316 0.79 -14.59 28.10
CA ALA A 316 -0.06 -15.27 27.13
C ALA A 316 0.07 -14.68 25.71
N LEU A 317 0.19 -13.35 25.59
CA LEU A 317 0.42 -12.68 24.32
C LEU A 317 1.77 -13.07 23.69
N LYS A 318 2.84 -13.11 24.48
CA LYS A 318 4.15 -13.60 24.02
C LYS A 318 4.09 -15.05 23.54
N GLN A 319 3.35 -15.89 24.26
CA GLN A 319 3.15 -17.29 23.88
C GLN A 319 2.35 -17.44 22.58
N HIS A 320 1.37 -16.56 22.33
CA HIS A 320 0.61 -16.51 21.08
C HIS A 320 1.51 -16.17 19.89
N VAL A 321 2.33 -15.12 20.02
CA VAL A 321 3.30 -14.76 18.98
C VAL A 321 4.30 -15.89 18.72
N LEU A 322 4.81 -16.54 19.77
CA LEU A 322 5.72 -17.67 19.63
C LEU A 322 5.07 -18.85 18.89
N SER A 323 3.80 -19.13 19.19
CA SER A 323 3.02 -20.17 18.50
C SER A 323 2.90 -19.89 16.99
N LEU A 324 2.54 -18.66 16.62
CA LEU A 324 2.49 -18.23 15.21
C LEU A 324 3.86 -18.36 14.52
N ARG A 325 4.92 -17.87 15.16
CA ARG A 325 6.29 -17.96 14.62
C ARG A 325 6.74 -19.42 14.42
N ASN A 326 6.38 -20.32 15.33
CA ASN A 326 6.67 -21.74 15.20
C ASN A 326 5.90 -22.39 14.04
N HIS A 327 4.66 -21.98 13.79
CA HIS A 327 3.92 -22.44 12.60
C HIS A 327 4.50 -21.91 11.30
N VAL A 328 4.89 -20.63 11.24
CA VAL A 328 5.61 -20.08 10.09
C VAL A 328 6.87 -20.90 9.82
N LYS A 329 7.68 -21.19 10.85
CA LYS A 329 8.87 -22.04 10.70
C LYS A 329 8.55 -23.45 10.23
N GLY A 330 7.51 -24.08 10.80
CA GLY A 330 7.10 -25.43 10.43
C GLY A 330 6.57 -25.51 8.99
N LEU A 331 5.85 -24.49 8.53
CA LEU A 331 5.31 -24.40 7.18
C LEU A 331 6.41 -24.10 6.16
N ALA A 332 7.39 -23.25 6.51
CA ALA A 332 8.54 -22.96 5.66
C ALA A 332 9.42 -24.20 5.42
N GLY A 333 9.42 -25.15 6.37
CA GLY A 333 10.10 -26.44 6.21
C GLY A 333 9.37 -27.42 5.30
N LYS A 334 8.06 -27.22 5.05
CA LYS A 334 7.29 -28.01 4.09
C LYS A 334 7.45 -27.36 2.72
N ASP A 335 8.40 -27.86 1.94
CA ASP A 335 8.75 -27.28 0.64
C ASP A 335 7.71 -27.66 -0.43
N TYR A 336 6.52 -27.03 -0.37
CA TYR A 336 5.42 -27.26 -1.31
C TYR A 336 5.82 -27.01 -2.77
N LYS A 337 6.92 -26.26 -2.99
CA LYS A 337 7.50 -25.99 -4.32
C LYS A 337 8.05 -27.24 -5.01
N ARG A 338 8.39 -28.29 -4.25
CA ARG A 338 8.99 -29.54 -4.77
C ARG A 338 7.96 -30.62 -5.11
N LEU A 339 6.67 -30.36 -4.92
CA LEU A 339 5.62 -31.34 -5.17
C LEU A 339 5.34 -31.48 -6.68
N GLU A 340 5.33 -32.71 -7.19
CA GLU A 340 5.03 -32.98 -8.59
C GLU A 340 3.59 -32.58 -8.93
N GLY A 341 3.40 -31.83 -10.02
CA GLY A 341 2.07 -31.41 -10.51
C GLY A 341 1.55 -30.08 -9.93
N LEU A 342 2.31 -29.41 -9.08
CA LEU A 342 2.01 -28.08 -8.53
C LEU A 342 2.76 -27.00 -9.30
N HIS A 343 2.05 -26.16 -10.04
CA HIS A 343 2.57 -24.87 -10.52
C HIS A 343 2.24 -23.79 -9.49
N SER A 344 2.69 -23.96 -8.24
CA SER A 344 2.33 -23.02 -7.18
C SER A 344 2.99 -21.65 -7.35
N LEU A 345 2.31 -20.59 -6.93
CA LEU A 345 2.96 -19.30 -6.68
C LEU A 345 4.05 -19.46 -5.62
N ASP A 346 4.97 -18.50 -5.58
CA ASP A 346 6.13 -18.53 -4.68
C ASP A 346 5.80 -18.45 -3.19
N PHE A 347 4.52 -18.37 -2.78
CA PHE A 347 4.09 -18.13 -1.41
C PHE A 347 2.97 -19.07 -0.93
N VAL A 348 2.95 -19.34 0.37
CA VAL A 348 1.90 -20.08 1.08
C VAL A 348 1.12 -19.12 1.99
N LEU A 349 -0.21 -19.25 2.03
CA LEU A 349 -1.06 -18.45 2.91
C LEU A 349 -1.25 -19.17 4.25
N LEU A 350 -0.81 -18.54 5.34
CA LEU A 350 -1.10 -18.99 6.71
C LEU A 350 -2.37 -18.28 7.21
N PHE A 351 -3.46 -19.02 7.33
CA PHE A 351 -4.76 -18.47 7.73
C PHE A 351 -4.94 -18.45 9.24
N VAL A 352 -5.21 -17.27 9.79
CA VAL A 352 -5.57 -17.04 11.20
C VAL A 352 -7.07 -16.75 11.28
N PRO A 353 -7.90 -17.66 11.83
CA PRO A 353 -9.36 -17.53 11.74
C PRO A 353 -9.97 -16.43 12.62
N VAL A 354 -9.19 -15.81 13.51
CA VAL A 354 -9.63 -14.73 14.40
C VAL A 354 -8.81 -13.47 14.12
N GLU A 355 -9.46 -12.43 13.59
CA GLU A 355 -8.85 -11.15 13.23
C GLU A 355 -8.14 -10.51 14.44
N GLY A 356 -8.79 -10.50 15.61
CA GLY A 356 -8.20 -9.96 16.85
C GLY A 356 -6.94 -10.68 17.29
N ALA A 357 -6.83 -11.99 17.02
CA ALA A 357 -5.63 -12.76 17.32
C ALA A 357 -4.47 -12.39 16.40
N PHE A 358 -4.76 -12.13 15.13
CA PHE A 358 -3.77 -11.63 14.17
C PHE A 358 -3.31 -10.21 14.52
N SER A 359 -4.25 -9.30 14.79
CA SER A 359 -3.96 -7.91 15.15
C SER A 359 -3.14 -7.81 16.45
N ALA A 360 -3.52 -8.56 17.49
CA ALA A 360 -2.77 -8.59 18.75
C ALA A 360 -1.33 -9.09 18.58
N ALA A 361 -1.11 -10.08 17.70
CA ALA A 361 0.22 -10.58 17.41
C ALA A 361 1.09 -9.54 16.70
N LEU A 362 0.55 -8.82 15.71
CA LEU A 362 1.27 -7.76 14.99
C LEU A 362 1.57 -6.54 15.86
N GLN A 363 0.65 -6.16 16.75
CA GLN A 363 0.89 -5.07 17.70
C GLN A 363 2.00 -5.41 18.68
N ALA A 364 2.08 -6.67 19.12
CA ALA A 364 3.11 -7.14 20.04
C ALA A 364 4.47 -7.30 19.36
N GLU A 365 4.50 -7.79 18.11
CA GLU A 365 5.71 -8.02 17.32
C GLU A 365 5.50 -7.56 15.86
N PRO A 366 5.81 -6.29 15.56
CA PRO A 366 5.62 -5.71 14.22
C PRO A 366 6.44 -6.42 13.13
N ASN A 367 7.58 -7.01 13.48
CA ASN A 367 8.46 -7.70 12.55
C ASN A 367 7.97 -9.10 12.15
N LEU A 368 6.96 -9.66 12.83
CA LEU A 368 6.45 -11.01 12.57
C LEU A 368 5.97 -11.18 11.12
N PHE A 369 5.35 -10.14 10.55
CA PHE A 369 4.89 -10.17 9.16
C PHE A 369 6.07 -10.27 8.19
N GLN A 370 7.11 -9.44 8.37
CA GLN A 370 8.30 -9.46 7.53
C GLN A 370 9.05 -10.78 7.67
N GLU A 371 9.20 -11.31 8.89
CA GLU A 371 9.84 -12.61 9.15
C GLU A 371 9.13 -13.76 8.41
N ALA A 372 7.80 -13.72 8.33
CA ALA A 372 7.02 -14.71 7.60
C ALA A 372 7.15 -14.50 6.08
N PHE A 373 7.09 -13.25 5.63
CA PHE A 373 7.20 -12.88 4.22
C PHE A 373 8.55 -13.28 3.62
N ASP A 374 9.65 -13.05 4.32
CA ASP A 374 11.02 -13.45 3.91
C ASP A 374 11.15 -14.98 3.78
N ARG A 375 10.27 -15.72 4.45
CA ARG A 375 10.16 -17.19 4.38
C ARG A 375 9.10 -17.65 3.39
N HIS A 376 8.62 -16.76 2.54
CA HIS A 376 7.58 -17.03 1.53
C HIS A 376 6.22 -17.44 2.14
N ILE A 377 5.90 -16.93 3.32
CA ILE A 377 4.62 -17.20 4.01
C ILE A 377 3.92 -15.88 4.24
N VAL A 378 2.69 -15.77 3.76
CA VAL A 378 1.85 -14.60 4.00
C VAL A 378 0.82 -14.95 5.05
N ILE A 379 0.87 -14.29 6.21
CA ILE A 379 -0.14 -14.45 7.25
C ILE A 379 -1.39 -13.67 6.83
N VAL A 380 -2.52 -14.35 6.75
CA VAL A 380 -3.80 -13.79 6.34
C VAL A 380 -4.88 -14.05 7.38
N SER A 381 -5.72 -13.06 7.59
CA SER A 381 -6.96 -13.08 8.36
C SER A 381 -8.17 -13.24 7.42
N PRO A 382 -9.40 -13.47 7.90
CA PRO A 382 -10.59 -13.55 7.05
C PRO A 382 -10.74 -12.35 6.11
N THR A 383 -10.44 -11.13 6.59
CA THR A 383 -10.54 -9.90 5.78
C THR A 383 -9.52 -9.87 4.66
N THR A 384 -8.26 -10.15 4.99
CA THR A 384 -7.14 -10.04 4.05
C THR A 384 -7.13 -11.21 3.05
N LEU A 385 -7.55 -12.41 3.49
CA LEU A 385 -7.80 -13.53 2.60
C LEU A 385 -8.90 -13.20 1.60
N LEU A 386 -10.03 -12.66 2.05
CA LEU A 386 -11.13 -12.28 1.17
C LEU A 386 -10.74 -11.20 0.15
N ALA A 387 -9.96 -10.20 0.57
CA ALA A 387 -9.41 -9.19 -0.33
C ALA A 387 -8.48 -9.83 -1.39
N THR A 388 -7.61 -10.74 -0.96
CA THR A 388 -6.71 -11.49 -1.86
C THR A 388 -7.50 -12.34 -2.85
N LEU A 389 -8.54 -13.04 -2.39
CA LEU A 389 -9.41 -13.86 -3.21
C LEU A 389 -10.23 -13.03 -4.22
N ARG A 390 -10.66 -11.82 -3.86
CA ARG A 390 -11.32 -10.91 -4.81
C ARG A 390 -10.39 -10.44 -5.93
N VAL A 391 -9.13 -10.18 -5.61
CA VAL A 391 -8.12 -9.89 -6.64
C VAL A 391 -7.96 -11.10 -7.56
N ILE A 392 -7.92 -12.31 -7.01
CA ILE A 392 -7.89 -13.57 -7.78
C ILE A 392 -9.14 -13.73 -8.66
N ASP A 393 -10.35 -13.51 -8.16
CA ASP A 393 -11.59 -13.56 -8.95
C ASP A 393 -11.59 -12.53 -10.09
N SER A 394 -11.09 -11.32 -9.83
CA SER A 394 -10.92 -10.28 -10.86
C SER A 394 -9.99 -10.74 -11.98
N LEU A 395 -8.88 -11.41 -11.64
CA LEU A 395 -7.98 -12.01 -12.62
C LEU A 395 -8.68 -13.11 -13.45
N TRP A 396 -9.50 -13.96 -12.82
CA TRP A 396 -10.30 -14.97 -13.52
C TRP A 396 -11.35 -14.35 -14.46
N LYS A 397 -12.02 -13.27 -14.06
CA LYS A 397 -12.94 -12.52 -14.92
C LYS A 397 -12.22 -11.95 -16.14
N GLN A 398 -11.06 -11.35 -15.95
CA GLN A 398 -10.24 -10.81 -17.03
C GLN A 398 -9.78 -11.92 -18.00
N GLU A 399 -9.33 -13.06 -17.48
CA GLU A 399 -8.92 -14.20 -18.32
C GLU A 399 -10.09 -14.76 -19.14
N ARG A 400 -11.26 -14.94 -18.51
CA ARG A 400 -12.49 -15.38 -19.23
C ARG A 400 -12.89 -14.40 -20.33
N GLN A 401 -12.79 -13.09 -20.08
CA GLN A 401 -13.06 -12.08 -21.11
C GLN A 401 -12.06 -12.17 -22.27
N SER A 402 -10.77 -12.38 -21.98
CA SER A 402 -9.74 -12.57 -22.99
C SER A 402 -10.01 -13.81 -23.86
N GLN A 403 -10.34 -14.94 -23.24
CA GLN A 403 -10.67 -16.18 -23.95
C GLN A 403 -11.92 -16.02 -24.82
N ASN A 404 -12.99 -15.43 -24.28
CA ASN A 404 -14.22 -15.17 -25.02
C ASN A 404 -13.97 -14.20 -26.20
N ALA A 405 -13.16 -13.16 -26.01
CA ALA A 405 -12.83 -12.23 -27.09
C ALA A 405 -12.08 -12.94 -28.23
N ARG A 406 -11.18 -13.86 -27.90
CA ARG A 406 -10.45 -14.67 -28.88
C ARG A 406 -11.38 -15.61 -29.65
N GLU A 407 -12.29 -16.29 -28.95
CA GLU A 407 -13.30 -17.15 -29.57
C GLU A 407 -14.27 -16.36 -30.46
N ILE A 408 -14.69 -15.17 -30.02
CA ILE A 408 -15.51 -14.27 -30.83
C ILE A 408 -14.77 -13.85 -32.10
N ALA A 409 -13.49 -13.49 -32.00
CA ALA A 409 -12.68 -13.10 -33.15
C ALA A 409 -12.54 -14.26 -34.16
N GLU A 410 -12.31 -15.48 -33.69
CA GLU A 410 -12.22 -16.67 -34.53
C GLU A 410 -13.56 -16.96 -35.23
N ARG A 411 -14.67 -16.96 -34.48
CA ARG A 411 -16.01 -17.15 -35.05
C ARG A 411 -16.40 -16.03 -36.02
N ALA A 412 -16.00 -14.79 -35.75
CA ALA A 412 -16.21 -13.65 -36.64
C ALA A 412 -15.40 -13.80 -37.94
N GLY A 413 -14.17 -14.31 -37.87
CA GLY A 413 -13.36 -14.68 -39.03
C GLY A 413 -14.07 -15.71 -39.92
N TRP A 414 -14.55 -16.81 -39.33
CA TRP A 414 -15.30 -17.83 -40.08
C TRP A 414 -16.60 -17.29 -40.70
N LEU A 415 -17.30 -16.40 -39.98
CA LEU A 415 -18.50 -15.75 -40.50
C LEU A 415 -18.17 -14.86 -41.71
N TYR A 416 -17.07 -14.10 -41.65
CA TYR A 416 -16.61 -13.26 -42.74
C TYR A 416 -16.25 -14.10 -43.97
N ASP A 417 -15.51 -15.20 -43.78
CA ASP A 417 -15.17 -16.12 -44.88
C ASP A 417 -16.43 -16.69 -45.54
N LYS A 418 -17.42 -17.10 -44.74
CA LYS A 418 -18.72 -17.56 -45.26
C LYS A 418 -19.47 -16.47 -46.02
N PHE A 419 -19.38 -15.22 -45.56
CA PHE A 419 -20.00 -14.10 -46.24
C PHE A 419 -19.33 -13.81 -47.60
N VAL A 420 -18.00 -13.89 -47.68
CA VAL A 420 -17.27 -13.77 -48.96
C VAL A 420 -17.68 -14.87 -49.93
N LEU A 421 -17.75 -16.13 -49.47
CA LEU A 421 -18.22 -17.24 -50.30
C LEU A 421 -19.65 -17.02 -50.80
N PHE A 422 -20.54 -16.51 -49.94
CA PHE A 422 -21.91 -16.21 -50.34
C PHE A 422 -22.01 -15.10 -51.40
N ILE A 423 -21.14 -14.08 -51.34
CA ILE A 423 -21.06 -13.06 -52.41
C ILE A 423 -20.61 -13.71 -53.73
N GLN A 424 -19.64 -14.62 -53.70
CA GLN A 424 -19.20 -15.35 -54.89
C GLN A 424 -20.33 -16.19 -55.50
N ASP A 425 -21.12 -16.86 -54.66
CA ASP A 425 -22.31 -17.60 -55.11
C ASP A 425 -23.33 -16.66 -55.78
N LEU A 426 -23.55 -15.45 -55.24
CA LEU A 426 -24.43 -14.46 -55.84
C LEU A 426 -23.91 -13.93 -57.18
N ASP A 427 -22.60 -13.70 -57.30
CA ASP A 427 -21.99 -13.31 -58.57
C ASP A 427 -22.16 -14.42 -59.63
N GLU A 428 -22.01 -15.69 -59.24
CA GLU A 428 -22.25 -16.83 -60.12
C GLU A 428 -23.72 -16.88 -60.58
N VAL A 429 -24.66 -16.68 -59.66
CA VAL A 429 -26.10 -16.58 -60.00
C VAL A 429 -26.34 -15.43 -60.97
N GLY A 430 -25.76 -14.25 -60.74
CA GLY A 430 -25.85 -13.11 -61.65
C GLY A 430 -25.36 -13.43 -63.06
N ASN A 431 -24.23 -14.13 -63.17
CA ASN A 431 -23.68 -14.57 -64.45
C ASN A 431 -24.59 -15.58 -65.16
N ARG A 432 -25.16 -16.55 -64.42
CA ARG A 432 -26.11 -17.52 -64.98
C ARG A 432 -27.40 -16.85 -65.45
N LEU A 433 -27.90 -15.83 -64.75
CA LEU A 433 -29.05 -15.04 -65.19
C LEU A 433 -28.76 -14.29 -66.49
N GLN A 434 -27.58 -13.69 -66.64
CA GLN A 434 -27.18 -13.06 -67.91
C GLN A 434 -27.08 -14.07 -69.06
N GLN A 435 -26.59 -15.28 -68.80
CA GLN A 435 -26.55 -16.35 -69.80
C GLN A 435 -27.96 -16.81 -70.19
N LEU A 436 -28.87 -16.93 -69.22
CA LEU A 436 -30.27 -17.28 -69.46
C LEU A 436 -30.96 -16.20 -70.30
N ASP A 437 -30.74 -14.92 -70.01
CA ASP A 437 -31.27 -13.81 -70.79
C ASP A 437 -30.74 -13.83 -72.24
N LYS A 438 -29.44 -14.06 -72.44
CA LYS A 438 -28.85 -14.25 -73.78
C LYS A 438 -29.45 -15.44 -74.53
N ALA A 439 -29.64 -16.58 -73.86
CA ALA A 439 -30.23 -17.78 -74.45
C ALA A 439 -31.71 -17.54 -74.82
N TYR A 440 -32.45 -16.84 -73.96
CA TYR A 440 -33.83 -16.44 -74.20
C TYR A 440 -33.93 -15.48 -75.39
N ALA A 441 -33.10 -14.43 -75.43
CA ALA A 441 -33.03 -13.51 -76.56
C ALA A 441 -32.66 -14.22 -77.87
N ALA A 442 -31.70 -15.16 -77.84
CA ALA A 442 -31.36 -15.96 -79.01
C ALA A 442 -32.51 -16.87 -79.49
N ALA A 443 -33.26 -17.48 -78.57
CA ALA A 443 -34.43 -18.28 -78.90
C ALA A 443 -35.54 -17.41 -79.51
N ARG A 444 -35.77 -16.23 -78.95
CA ARG A 444 -36.73 -15.24 -79.44
C ARG A 444 -36.33 -14.69 -80.82
N ASN A 445 -35.06 -14.43 -81.06
CA ASN A 445 -34.55 -14.10 -82.40
C ASN A 445 -34.84 -15.21 -83.41
N LYS A 446 -34.62 -16.49 -83.06
CA LYS A 446 -34.95 -17.60 -83.97
C LYS A 446 -36.45 -17.76 -84.22
N LEU A 447 -37.28 -17.39 -83.24
CA LEU A 447 -38.73 -17.56 -83.31
C LEU A 447 -39.43 -16.40 -84.02
N THR A 448 -39.11 -15.15 -83.66
CA THR A 448 -39.83 -13.93 -84.08
C THR A 448 -38.94 -12.85 -84.70
N GLU A 449 -37.78 -12.51 -84.12
CA GLU A 449 -37.12 -11.22 -84.43
C GLU A 449 -35.95 -11.31 -85.44
N GLY A 450 -35.40 -12.49 -85.66
CA GLY A 450 -34.25 -12.71 -86.54
C GLY A 450 -34.64 -12.84 -88.01
N ARG A 451 -33.71 -12.49 -88.90
CA ARG A 451 -33.87 -12.65 -90.35
C ARG A 451 -34.08 -14.12 -90.71
N GLY A 452 -35.25 -14.44 -91.25
CA GLY A 452 -35.67 -15.81 -91.55
C GLY A 452 -36.10 -16.62 -90.33
N ASN A 453 -36.72 -15.97 -89.34
CA ASN A 453 -37.31 -16.59 -88.16
C ASN A 453 -38.34 -17.70 -88.49
N LEU A 454 -38.61 -18.57 -87.53
CA LEU A 454 -39.47 -19.73 -87.74
C LEU A 454 -40.93 -19.38 -88.04
N ILE A 455 -41.46 -18.30 -87.44
CA ILE A 455 -42.85 -17.88 -87.68
C ILE A 455 -43.03 -17.41 -89.13
N SER A 456 -42.17 -16.52 -89.62
CA SER A 456 -42.21 -16.05 -91.01
C SER A 456 -42.04 -17.19 -92.02
N ARG A 457 -41.07 -18.10 -91.81
CA ARG A 457 -40.87 -19.28 -92.70
C ARG A 457 -42.05 -20.25 -92.68
N SER A 458 -42.65 -20.48 -91.51
CA SER A 458 -43.79 -21.39 -91.38
C SER A 458 -45.06 -20.80 -92.02
N GLU A 459 -45.27 -19.50 -91.90
CA GLU A 459 -46.40 -18.81 -92.56
C GLU A 459 -46.20 -18.74 -94.08
N GLN A 460 -44.97 -18.47 -94.55
CA GLN A 460 -44.63 -18.57 -95.98
C GLN A 460 -44.93 -19.96 -96.55
N LEU A 461 -44.59 -21.05 -95.84
CA LEU A 461 -44.93 -22.41 -96.26
C LEU A 461 -46.45 -22.64 -96.35
N LYS A 462 -47.23 -22.05 -95.44
CA LYS A 462 -48.69 -22.10 -95.47
C LYS A 462 -49.25 -21.34 -96.67
N LEU A 463 -48.71 -20.17 -97.00
CA LEU A 463 -49.06 -19.40 -98.20
C LEU A 463 -48.74 -20.18 -99.49
N LEU A 464 -47.63 -20.93 -99.51
CA LEU A 464 -47.23 -21.80 -100.62
C LEU A 464 -48.04 -23.12 -100.73
N GLY A 465 -49.07 -23.30 -99.91
CA GLY A 465 -50.04 -24.40 -100.05
C GLY A 465 -49.89 -25.57 -99.07
N ALA A 466 -49.08 -25.43 -98.00
CA ALA A 466 -49.04 -26.43 -96.94
C ALA A 466 -50.38 -26.48 -96.18
N ARG A 467 -50.96 -27.69 -96.02
CA ARG A 467 -52.24 -27.88 -95.31
C ARG A 467 -52.07 -27.69 -93.80
N ALA A 468 -52.37 -26.50 -93.29
CA ALA A 468 -52.42 -26.20 -91.86
C ALA A 468 -53.81 -25.72 -91.43
N SER A 469 -54.38 -26.34 -90.39
CA SER A 469 -55.75 -26.09 -89.91
C SER A 469 -55.86 -24.99 -88.84
N LYS A 470 -54.74 -24.52 -88.29
CA LYS A 470 -54.68 -23.48 -87.25
C LYS A 470 -53.85 -22.27 -87.73
N SER A 471 -54.14 -21.09 -87.17
CA SER A 471 -53.41 -19.84 -87.42
C SER A 471 -52.73 -19.35 -86.15
N LEU A 472 -51.58 -18.69 -86.33
CA LEU A 472 -50.90 -17.98 -85.25
C LEU A 472 -51.64 -16.67 -84.92
N PRO A 473 -51.52 -16.17 -83.67
CA PRO A 473 -52.09 -14.87 -83.29
C PRO A 473 -51.55 -13.72 -84.15
N ALA A 474 -52.41 -12.76 -84.52
CA ALA A 474 -52.07 -11.66 -85.42
C ALA A 474 -50.88 -10.81 -84.94
N ASP A 475 -50.85 -10.48 -83.63
CA ASP A 475 -49.79 -9.66 -83.02
C ASP A 475 -48.39 -10.29 -83.14
N LEU A 476 -48.31 -11.62 -83.16
CA LEU A 476 -47.03 -12.34 -83.31
C LEU A 476 -46.59 -12.44 -84.77
N LEU A 477 -47.54 -12.48 -85.70
CA LEU A 477 -47.25 -12.48 -87.14
C LEU A 477 -46.74 -11.11 -87.59
N GLU A 478 -47.40 -10.03 -87.15
CA GLU A 478 -46.99 -8.65 -87.46
C GLU A 478 -45.55 -8.38 -86.98
N ARG A 479 -45.25 -8.72 -85.72
CA ARG A 479 -43.90 -8.56 -85.16
C ARG A 479 -42.84 -9.43 -85.83
N ALA A 480 -43.20 -10.60 -86.34
CA ALA A 480 -42.26 -11.53 -86.97
C ALA A 480 -42.02 -11.26 -88.47
N MET A 481 -42.92 -10.53 -89.12
CA MET A 481 -42.85 -10.18 -90.54
C MET A 481 -42.33 -8.75 -90.80
N THR A 482 -42.07 -7.99 -89.74
CA THR A 482 -41.49 -6.64 -89.81
C THR A 482 -39.99 -6.72 -89.49
N ASP A 483 -39.12 -6.30 -90.41
CA ASP A 483 -37.66 -6.28 -90.18
C ASP A 483 -37.26 -5.16 -89.21
N ALA A 484 -36.02 -5.15 -88.70
CA ALA A 484 -35.55 -4.21 -87.68
C ALA A 484 -35.69 -2.71 -88.06
N ASP A 485 -35.84 -2.41 -89.36
CA ASP A 485 -36.06 -1.07 -89.93
C ASP A 485 -37.54 -0.76 -90.24
N GLY A 486 -38.50 -1.56 -89.76
CA GLY A 486 -39.94 -1.30 -89.92
C GLY A 486 -40.51 -1.64 -91.31
N ARG A 487 -39.80 -2.44 -92.11
CA ARG A 487 -40.25 -2.86 -93.46
C ARG A 487 -40.83 -4.26 -93.41
N GLU A 488 -41.98 -4.46 -94.06
CA GLU A 488 -42.55 -5.80 -94.26
C GLU A 488 -41.61 -6.65 -95.11
N LEU A 489 -41.39 -7.90 -94.72
CA LEU A 489 -40.65 -8.88 -95.51
C LEU A 489 -41.43 -9.20 -96.79
N GLU A 490 -41.06 -8.55 -97.90
CA GLU A 490 -41.61 -8.84 -99.21
C GLU A 490 -41.36 -10.30 -99.60
N LEU A 491 -42.43 -10.98 -100.01
CA LEU A 491 -42.42 -12.36 -100.47
C LEU A 491 -41.60 -12.44 -101.77
N PRO A 492 -40.63 -13.36 -101.91
CA PRO A 492 -40.08 -13.66 -103.22
C PRO A 492 -41.18 -14.35 -104.06
N ASP A 493 -41.39 -13.83 -105.27
CA ASP A 493 -42.30 -14.40 -106.28
C ASP A 493 -42.02 -15.87 -106.60
#